data_AF-A0A3N5F1U6-F1
#
_entry.id   AF-A0A3N5F1U6-F1
#
_cell.length_a   1.000
_cell.length_b   1.000
_cell.length_c   1.000
_cell.angle_alpha   90.00
_cell.angle_beta   90.00
_cell.angle_gamma   90.00
#
_symmetry.space_group_name_H-M   'P 1'
#
loop_
_entity.id
_entity.type
_entity.pdbx_description
1 polymer ?
#
loop_
_entity_poly.entity_id
_entity_poly.type
_entity_poly.pdbx_seq_one_letter_code
_entity_poly.pdbx_strand_id
1 'polypeptide(L)'
;ARGYVSPVFLPGSGPCLGCLLRQFRRRSPAPELYEALEEQGRNGRPIEPSTFPAEGVSILRSLILRKAAMPADPGMPTAPYRLHVLEVATLEVSSHRVYRDPECDACGGRRR
;
A
#
# COMPACT_ATOMS: atom_id res chain seq x y z
N ALA A 1 -3.89 -1.19 16.06
CA ALA A 1 -2.69 -1.24 15.19
C ALA A 1 -3.14 -1.70 13.81
N ARG A 2 -2.45 -1.33 12.72
CA ARG A 2 -2.90 -1.69 11.37
C ARG A 2 -1.82 -2.40 10.59
N GLY A 3 -2.22 -3.45 9.88
CA GLY A 3 -1.40 -4.15 8.91
C GLY A 3 -1.82 -3.77 7.49
N TYR A 4 -0.85 -3.53 6.62
CA TYR A 4 -1.11 -3.13 5.23
C TYR A 4 -0.49 -4.16 4.28
N VAL A 5 -1.28 -4.65 3.33
CA VAL A 5 -0.75 -5.43 2.20
C VAL A 5 -0.98 -4.61 0.94
N SER A 6 0.13 -4.15 0.36
CA SER A 6 0.14 -3.25 -0.78
C SER A 6 -0.64 -3.83 -1.96
N PRO A 7 -1.20 -2.95 -2.82
CA PRO A 7 -1.68 -3.38 -4.12
C PRO A 7 -0.55 -4.01 -4.93
N VAL A 8 -0.92 -4.91 -5.84
CA VAL A 8 -0.02 -5.24 -6.95
C VAL A 8 -0.10 -4.06 -7.93
N PHE A 9 1.05 -3.45 -8.18
CA PHE A 9 1.21 -2.38 -9.17
C PHE A 9 1.76 -2.98 -10.45
N LEU A 10 1.07 -2.76 -11.56
CA LEU A 10 1.49 -3.23 -12.88
C LEU A 10 2.11 -2.07 -13.66
N PRO A 11 3.35 -2.17 -14.13
CA PRO A 11 3.98 -1.12 -14.93
C PRO A 11 3.14 -0.75 -16.16
N GLY A 12 3.12 0.53 -16.52
CA GLY A 12 2.42 1.02 -17.72
C GLY A 12 0.88 0.98 -17.66
N SER A 13 0.27 0.48 -16.58
CA SER A 13 -1.19 0.46 -16.44
C SER A 13 -1.63 0.82 -15.00
N GLY A 14 -2.73 1.57 -14.89
CA GLY A 14 -3.32 1.90 -13.59
C GLY A 14 -2.50 2.86 -12.71
N PRO A 15 -2.77 2.90 -11.39
CA PRO A 15 -2.00 3.69 -10.42
C PRO A 15 -0.65 3.06 -10.08
N CYS A 16 0.31 3.89 -9.67
CA CYS A 16 1.58 3.46 -9.10
C CYS A 16 1.63 3.66 -7.57
N LEU A 17 2.76 3.30 -6.95
CA LEU A 17 3.02 3.58 -5.54
C LEU A 17 2.89 5.08 -5.20
N GLY A 18 3.34 5.97 -6.10
CA GLY A 18 3.20 7.41 -5.93
C GLY A 18 1.73 7.87 -5.80
N CYS A 19 0.81 7.26 -6.56
CA CYS A 19 -0.63 7.53 -6.41
C CYS A 19 -1.14 7.11 -5.03
N LEU A 20 -0.72 5.94 -4.54
CA LEU A 20 -1.09 5.46 -3.20
C LEU A 20 -0.57 6.41 -2.11
N LEU A 21 0.70 6.82 -2.18
CA LEU A 21 1.30 7.72 -1.19
C LEU A 21 0.65 9.11 -1.22
N ARG A 22 0.33 9.66 -2.39
CA ARG A 22 -0.43 10.92 -2.51
C ARG A 22 -1.81 10.79 -1.87
N GLN A 23 -2.52 9.68 -2.12
CA GLN A 23 -3.81 9.42 -1.49
C GLN A 23 -3.71 9.34 0.03
N PHE A 24 -2.67 8.70 0.56
CA PHE A 24 -2.41 8.64 2.00
C PHE A 24 -2.14 10.03 2.58
N ARG A 25 -1.24 10.81 1.96
CA ARG A 25 -0.93 12.19 2.40
C ARG A 25 -2.16 13.07 2.45
N ARG A 26 -2.95 13.09 1.37
CA ARG A 26 -4.18 13.91 1.29
C ARG A 26 -5.22 13.56 2.36
N ARG A 27 -5.24 12.31 2.82
CA ARG A 27 -6.21 11.81 3.83
C ARG A 27 -5.63 11.72 5.24
N SER A 28 -4.35 12.04 5.41
CA SER A 28 -3.69 11.95 6.71
C SER A 28 -4.15 13.11 7.60
N PRO A 29 -4.45 12.86 8.87
CA PRO A 29 -4.64 13.93 9.86
C PRO A 29 -3.32 14.63 10.21
N ALA A 30 -2.17 14.06 9.85
CA ALA A 30 -0.82 14.59 10.08
C ALA A 30 0.04 14.38 8.82
N PRO A 31 -0.14 15.20 7.77
CA PRO A 31 0.61 15.08 6.51
C PRO A 31 2.12 15.30 6.66
N GLU A 32 2.56 16.11 7.63
CA GLU A 32 3.96 16.39 7.97
C GLU A 32 4.76 15.13 8.35
N LEU A 33 4.09 14.09 8.87
CA LEU A 33 4.72 12.81 9.17
C LEU A 33 5.34 12.16 7.93
N TYR A 34 4.77 12.37 6.75
CA TYR A 34 5.31 11.78 5.52
C TYR A 34 6.62 12.45 5.10
N GLU A 35 6.79 13.75 5.36
CA GLU A 35 8.03 14.48 5.09
C GLU A 35 9.12 14.02 6.06
N ALA A 36 8.78 13.88 7.35
CA ALA A 36 9.69 13.37 8.38
C ALA A 36 10.15 11.93 8.08
N LEU A 37 9.25 11.05 7.61
CA LEU A 37 9.60 9.68 7.22
C LEU A 37 10.52 9.66 5.98
N GLU A 38 10.29 10.52 5.00
CA GLU A 38 11.17 10.67 3.84
C GLU A 38 12.56 11.18 4.23
N GLU A 39 12.63 12.15 5.14
CA GLU A 39 13.89 12.67 5.67
C GLU A 39 14.65 11.61 6.46
N GLN A 40 13.96 10.88 7.34
CA GLN A 40 14.54 9.77 8.10
C GLN A 40 15.16 8.72 7.18
N GLY A 41 14.43 8.32 6.12
CA GLY A 41 14.90 7.38 5.12
C GLY A 41 16.11 7.87 4.34
N ARG A 42 16.11 9.15 3.92
CA ARG A 42 17.26 9.79 3.25
C ARG A 42 18.51 9.83 4.13
N ASN A 43 18.33 10.00 5.43
CA ASN A 43 19.40 10.01 6.42
C ASN A 43 19.84 8.60 6.85
N GLY A 44 19.31 7.54 6.22
CA GLY A 44 19.68 6.16 6.50
C GLY A 44 19.32 5.69 7.91
N ARG A 45 18.45 6.41 8.62
CA ARG A 45 18.04 6.04 9.97
C ARG A 45 17.09 4.84 9.90
N PRO A 46 17.36 3.75 10.65
CA PRO A 46 16.50 2.57 10.63
C PRO A 46 15.08 2.93 11.10
N ILE A 47 14.09 2.25 10.53
CA ILE A 47 12.72 2.27 11.02
C ILE A 47 12.57 1.04 11.92
N GLU A 48 12.44 1.26 13.22
CA GLU A 48 12.26 0.19 14.19
C GLU A 48 10.93 -0.54 13.93
N PRO A 49 10.94 -1.88 13.80
CA PRO A 49 9.72 -2.65 13.65
C PRO A 49 8.83 -2.52 14.88
N SER A 50 7.56 -2.14 14.68
CA SER A 50 6.57 -2.20 15.75
C SER A 50 6.23 -3.65 16.09
N THR A 51 5.95 -3.95 17.35
CA THR A 51 5.36 -5.23 17.74
C THR A 51 4.00 -5.42 17.05
N PHE A 52 3.75 -6.61 16.51
CA PHE A 52 2.52 -6.94 15.80
C PHE A 52 2.07 -8.35 16.21
N PRO A 53 0.77 -8.58 16.50
CA PRO A 53 0.32 -9.87 17.00
C PRO A 53 0.45 -10.97 15.94
N ALA A 54 0.84 -12.17 16.38
CA ALA A 54 1.08 -13.32 15.51
C ALA A 54 -0.14 -13.69 14.65
N GLU A 55 -1.34 -13.59 15.21
CA GLU A 55 -2.59 -13.83 14.48
C GLU A 55 -2.76 -12.87 13.30
N GLY A 56 -2.49 -11.58 13.54
CA GLY A 56 -2.50 -10.58 12.48
C GLY A 56 -1.46 -10.86 11.40
N VAL A 57 -0.25 -11.29 11.78
CA VAL A 57 0.80 -11.70 10.82
C VAL A 57 0.30 -12.86 9.94
N SER A 58 -0.40 -13.84 10.51
CA SER A 58 -0.97 -14.97 9.76
C SER A 58 -1.97 -14.51 8.70
N ILE A 59 -2.87 -13.59 9.05
CA ILE A 59 -3.84 -13.01 8.10
C ILE A 59 -3.14 -12.26 6.97
N LEU A 60 -2.18 -11.38 7.32
CA LEU A 60 -1.41 -10.62 6.33
C LEU A 60 -0.62 -11.56 5.40
N ARG A 61 -0.04 -12.64 5.92
CA ARG A 61 0.67 -13.65 5.13
C ARG A 61 -0.23 -14.29 4.10
N SER A 62 -1.45 -14.67 4.46
CA SER A 62 -2.44 -15.24 3.53
C SER A 62 -2.79 -14.26 2.41
N LEU A 63 -2.97 -12.98 2.73
CA LEU A 63 -3.21 -11.93 1.73
C LEU A 63 -2.04 -11.73 0.77
N ILE A 64 -0.80 -11.77 1.29
CA ILE A 64 0.42 -11.67 0.48
C ILE A 64 0.53 -12.86 -0.46
N LEU A 65 0.39 -14.08 0.04
CA LEU A 65 0.47 -15.31 -0.76
C LEU A 65 -0.59 -15.32 -1.85
N ARG A 66 -1.83 -14.91 -1.53
CA ARG A 66 -2.92 -14.79 -2.51
C ARG A 66 -2.59 -13.79 -3.62
N LYS A 67 -2.00 -12.64 -3.28
CA LYS A 67 -1.58 -11.64 -4.28
C LYS A 67 -0.38 -12.09 -5.10
N ALA A 68 0.59 -12.78 -4.48
CA ALA A 68 1.77 -13.29 -5.14
C ALA A 68 1.46 -14.41 -6.15
N ALA A 69 0.38 -15.16 -5.93
CA ALA A 69 -0.10 -16.18 -6.85
C ALA A 69 -0.76 -15.61 -8.13
N MET A 70 -1.05 -14.30 -8.19
CA MET A 70 -1.73 -13.65 -9.32
C MET A 70 -1.10 -13.96 -10.70
N PRO A 71 0.23 -13.94 -10.89
CA PRO A 71 0.82 -14.23 -12.20
C PRO A 71 0.63 -15.69 -12.63
N ALA A 72 0.43 -16.61 -11.69
CA ALA A 72 0.35 -18.05 -11.96
C ALA A 72 -1.07 -18.53 -12.35
N ASP A 73 -2.10 -17.71 -12.11
CA ASP A 73 -3.50 -18.04 -12.43
C ASP A 73 -4.25 -16.80 -12.94
N PRO A 74 -4.28 -16.58 -14.26
CA PRO A 74 -4.99 -15.45 -14.87
C PRO A 74 -6.52 -15.49 -14.69
N GLY A 75 -7.10 -16.67 -14.41
CA GLY A 75 -8.54 -16.85 -14.17
C GLY A 75 -8.96 -16.50 -12.74
N MET A 76 -7.98 -16.35 -11.85
CA MET A 76 -8.20 -15.95 -10.47
C MET A 76 -8.77 -14.52 -10.41
N PRO A 77 -9.90 -14.28 -9.72
CA PRO A 77 -10.37 -12.94 -9.45
C PRO A 77 -9.31 -12.18 -8.67
N THR A 78 -8.57 -11.33 -9.37
CA THR A 78 -7.51 -10.53 -8.78
C THR A 78 -8.05 -9.14 -8.51
N ALA A 79 -7.58 -8.57 -7.41
CA ALA A 79 -7.89 -7.21 -7.01
C ALA A 79 -6.64 -6.34 -7.24
N PRO A 80 -6.19 -6.16 -8.50
CA PRO A 80 -5.08 -5.28 -8.78
C PRO A 80 -5.45 -3.88 -8.30
N TYR A 81 -4.45 -3.13 -7.86
CA TYR A 81 -4.65 -1.77 -7.36
C TYR A 81 -5.55 -1.68 -6.12
N ARG A 82 -5.78 -2.77 -5.38
CA ARG A 82 -6.43 -2.72 -4.07
C ARG A 82 -5.46 -2.95 -2.92
N LEU A 83 -5.43 -1.98 -2.01
CA LEU A 83 -4.76 -2.05 -0.72
C LEU A 83 -5.65 -2.82 0.25
N HIS A 84 -5.12 -3.86 0.90
CA HIS A 84 -5.84 -4.54 1.98
C HIS A 84 -5.30 -4.03 3.31
N VAL A 85 -6.22 -3.74 4.23
CA VAL A 85 -5.91 -3.20 5.55
C VAL A 85 -6.54 -4.12 6.59
N LEU A 86 -5.72 -4.65 7.47
CA LEU A 86 -6.13 -5.38 8.66
C LEU A 86 -6.20 -4.40 9.83
N GLU A 87 -7.37 -4.22 10.43
CA GLU A 87 -7.50 -3.60 11.75
C GLU A 87 -7.28 -4.66 12.82
N VAL A 88 -6.17 -4.55 13.56
CA VAL A 88 -5.76 -5.56 14.53
C VAL A 88 -6.73 -5.67 15.69
N ALA A 89 -7.39 -4.57 16.07
CA ALA A 89 -8.32 -4.57 17.20
C ALA A 89 -9.58 -5.43 16.95
N THR A 90 -10.00 -5.55 15.69
CA THR A 90 -11.25 -6.24 15.31
C THR A 90 -11.03 -7.43 14.38
N LEU A 91 -9.81 -7.63 13.90
CA LEU A 91 -9.45 -8.56 12.83
C LEU A 91 -10.20 -8.32 11.52
N GLU A 92 -10.76 -7.13 11.34
CA GLU A 92 -11.45 -6.75 10.11
C GLU A 92 -10.43 -6.55 8.98
N VAL A 93 -10.67 -7.22 7.85
CA VAL A 93 -9.93 -6.97 6.61
C VAL A 93 -10.79 -6.14 5.68
N SER A 94 -10.39 -4.89 5.49
CA SER A 94 -11.01 -3.99 4.51
C SER A 94 -10.14 -3.89 3.24
N SER A 95 -10.78 -3.60 2.12
CA SER A 95 -10.11 -3.47 0.82
C SER A 95 -10.41 -2.12 0.21
N HIS A 96 -9.36 -1.38 -0.15
CA HIS A 96 -9.45 0.00 -0.63
C HIS A 96 -8.86 0.09 -2.03
N ARG A 97 -9.65 0.57 -3.00
CA ARG A 97 -9.16 0.80 -4.35
C ARG A 97 -8.23 2.02 -4.34
N VAL A 98 -7.06 1.84 -4.94
CA VAL A 98 -6.15 2.92 -5.31
C VAL A 98 -6.54 3.41 -6.69
N TYR A 99 -6.67 4.72 -6.82
CA TYR A 99 -6.98 5.37 -8.08
C TYR A 99 -5.72 6.00 -8.65
N ARG A 100 -5.64 6.07 -9.98
CA ARG A 100 -4.59 6.82 -10.65
C ARG A 100 -4.83 8.30 -10.39
N ASP A 101 -3.88 8.96 -9.73
CA ASP A 101 -3.89 10.40 -9.55
C ASP A 101 -3.35 11.06 -10.85
N PRO A 102 -4.13 11.91 -11.53
CA PRO A 102 -3.69 12.58 -12.76
C PRO A 102 -2.51 13.53 -12.54
N GLU A 103 -2.28 13.99 -11.32
CA GLU A 103 -1.17 14.88 -10.92
C GLU A 103 0.04 14.09 -10.39
N CYS A 104 0.04 12.77 -10.51
CA CYS A 104 1.14 11.95 -10.00
C CYS A 104 2.37 12.07 -10.90
N ASP A 105 3.42 12.78 -10.46
CA ASP A 105 4.68 12.94 -11.21
C ASP A 105 5.34 11.62 -11.66
N ALA A 106 5.05 10.51 -10.98
CA ALA A 106 5.62 9.20 -11.29
C ALA A 106 4.88 8.44 -12.40
N CYS A 107 3.56 8.62 -12.59
CA CYS A 107 2.79 7.85 -13.58
C CYS A 107 1.70 8.63 -14.32
N GLY A 108 1.19 9.73 -13.74
CA GLY A 108 0.40 10.73 -14.45
C GLY A 108 1.41 11.62 -15.17
N GLY A 109 1.76 11.26 -16.40
CA GLY A 109 2.77 11.98 -17.16
C GLY A 109 2.55 13.49 -17.03
N ARG A 110 3.60 14.24 -16.66
CA ARG A 110 3.62 15.68 -16.89
C ARG A 110 3.12 15.89 -18.31
N ARG A 111 2.00 16.58 -18.49
CA ARG A 111 1.65 17.16 -19.79
C ARG A 111 2.82 18.09 -20.12
N ARG A 112 3.77 17.60 -20.91
CA ARG A 112 4.71 18.43 -21.65
C ARG A 112 4.06 18.76 -22.97
#